data_AF-A0A7Z9ZHA2-F1
#
_entry.id   AF-A0A7Z9ZHA2-F1
#
_cell.length_a   1.000
_cell.length_b   1.000
_cell.length_c   1.000
_cell.angle_alpha   90.00
_cell.angle_beta   90.00
_cell.angle_gamma   90.00
#
_symmetry.space_group_name_H-M   'P 1'
#
loop_
_entity.id
_entity.type
_entity.pdbx_description
1 polymer ?
#
loop_
_entity_poly.entity_id
_entity_poly.type
_entity_poly.pdbx_seq_one_letter_code
_entity_poly.pdbx_strand_id
1 'polypeptide(L)'
;MSERIGVFVAWPYANGDLHLGHVAGAYLPPDIFARYHRLRGNQVLMVSGSDSHGTPITVKADEEGVSPREIFEHYHRRFLDTFRELGISFDLFTHTDTENHFAVAQEIFSRLLEKGYLYRATMRQLYCEHDRMFLPDRYVEGTCPYCGYEGARGDQCESCGRVLDATEIIEPRCKRCGHHPVVRETEHFFLDLPALNDRLLAWVGEQTHWRPNVYNFTLNYLKEGLQPRPVTRDMEWGIPIPLEGYEDKRIYVWFEAVIGYLSASMEWARNTGQPDRWEEWWRDEGARGYYFIGKDNIPF
;
A
#
# COMPACT_ATOMS: atom_id res chain seq x y z
N MET A 1 -19.82 29.58 1.10
CA MET A 1 -20.32 28.52 0.19
C MET A 1 -19.96 27.18 0.82
N SER A 2 -20.76 26.13 0.62
CA SER A 2 -20.43 24.79 1.10
C SER A 2 -19.26 24.24 0.28
N GLU A 3 -18.18 23.79 0.94
CA GLU A 3 -17.00 23.20 0.29
C GLU A 3 -17.15 21.67 0.19
N ARG A 4 -16.45 21.07 -0.79
CA ARG A 4 -16.32 19.61 -0.93
C ARG A 4 -14.98 19.17 -0.35
N ILE A 5 -15.04 18.33 0.68
CA ILE A 5 -13.88 17.95 1.50
C ILE A 5 -13.72 16.43 1.45
N GLY A 6 -12.69 15.96 0.75
CA GLY A 6 -12.30 14.55 0.74
C GLY A 6 -11.37 14.28 1.93
N VAL A 7 -11.70 13.29 2.76
CA VAL A 7 -10.90 12.86 3.91
C VAL A 7 -10.48 11.41 3.65
N PHE A 8 -9.25 11.25 3.17
CA PHE A 8 -8.69 9.97 2.74
C PHE A 8 -7.74 9.45 3.81
N VAL A 9 -8.08 8.33 4.43
CA VAL A 9 -7.39 7.86 5.63
C VAL A 9 -6.62 6.59 5.35
N ALA A 10 -5.34 6.55 5.74
CA ALA A 10 -4.45 5.42 5.54
C ALA A 10 -5.10 4.07 5.91
N TRP A 11 -4.84 3.06 5.10
CA TRP A 11 -5.44 1.74 5.20
C TRP A 11 -4.60 0.87 6.14
N PRO A 12 -5.16 0.26 7.19
CA PRO A 12 -4.40 -0.64 8.05
C PRO A 12 -4.22 -1.99 7.35
N TYR A 13 -3.01 -2.54 7.44
CA TYR A 13 -2.75 -3.94 7.06
C TYR A 13 -3.60 -4.89 7.89
N ALA A 14 -4.35 -5.75 7.23
CA ALA A 14 -5.24 -6.73 7.87
C ALA A 14 -4.50 -8.02 8.26
N ASN A 15 -3.39 -7.89 8.99
CA ASN A 15 -2.60 -9.02 9.50
C ASN A 15 -2.38 -8.97 11.02
N GLY A 16 -3.03 -8.04 11.72
CA GLY A 16 -2.88 -7.83 13.16
C GLY A 16 -3.89 -6.81 13.69
N ASP A 17 -4.06 -6.77 15.01
CA ASP A 17 -4.97 -5.82 15.67
C ASP A 17 -4.47 -4.37 15.62
N LEU A 18 -5.41 -3.44 15.58
CA LEU A 18 -5.11 -2.03 15.77
C LEU A 18 -4.57 -1.79 17.19
N HIS A 19 -3.66 -0.83 17.30
CA HIS A 19 -3.07 -0.40 18.56
C HIS A 19 -3.23 1.10 18.72
N LEU A 20 -2.92 1.65 19.90
CA LEU A 20 -3.16 3.07 20.18
C LEU A 20 -2.47 4.02 19.18
N GLY A 21 -1.28 3.67 18.69
CA GLY A 21 -0.60 4.44 17.64
C GLY A 21 -1.40 4.57 16.34
N HIS A 22 -2.15 3.54 15.95
CA HIS A 22 -3.05 3.58 14.79
C HIS A 22 -4.19 4.57 15.04
N VAL A 23 -4.87 4.44 16.19
CA VAL A 23 -6.00 5.31 16.55
C VAL A 23 -5.57 6.76 16.65
N ALA A 24 -4.52 7.05 17.42
CA ALA A 24 -4.04 8.40 17.64
C ALA A 24 -3.40 9.03 16.39
N GLY A 25 -2.70 8.22 15.58
CA GLY A 25 -1.96 8.71 14.43
C GLY A 25 -2.79 8.88 13.16
N ALA A 26 -3.69 7.94 12.88
CA ALA A 26 -4.35 7.83 11.58
C ALA A 26 -5.88 7.90 11.62
N TYR A 27 -6.57 7.60 12.73
CA TYR A 27 -8.05 7.45 12.71
C TYR A 27 -8.83 8.49 13.52
N LEU A 28 -8.36 8.85 14.71
CA LEU A 28 -9.01 9.88 15.53
C LEU A 28 -8.86 11.29 14.91
N PRO A 29 -7.68 11.72 14.42
CA PRO A 29 -7.55 13.03 13.79
C PRO A 29 -8.48 13.27 12.58
N PRO A 30 -8.60 12.37 11.58
CA PRO A 30 -9.51 12.60 10.47
C PRO A 30 -10.99 12.60 10.89
N ASP A 31 -11.38 11.82 11.91
CA ASP A 31 -12.77 11.83 12.39
C ASP A 31 -13.15 13.19 12.99
N ILE A 32 -12.28 13.76 13.84
CA ILE A 32 -12.47 15.10 14.40
C ILE A 32 -12.56 16.14 13.27
N PHE A 33 -11.67 16.04 12.28
CA PHE A 33 -11.63 16.93 11.13
C PHE A 33 -12.91 16.83 10.28
N ALA A 34 -13.34 15.61 9.94
CA ALA A 34 -14.55 15.34 9.18
C ALA A 34 -15.79 15.89 9.90
N ARG A 35 -15.91 15.63 11.21
CA ARG A 35 -17.02 16.14 12.04
C ARG A 35 -17.06 17.67 12.05
N TYR A 36 -15.91 18.32 12.20
CA TYR A 36 -15.83 19.78 12.13
C TYR A 36 -16.33 20.31 10.76
N HIS A 37 -15.89 19.72 9.65
CA HIS A 37 -16.32 20.16 8.33
C HIS A 37 -17.81 19.90 8.08
N ARG A 38 -18.34 18.75 8.53
CA ARG A 38 -19.79 18.45 8.49
C ARG A 38 -20.59 19.49 9.29
N LEU A 39 -20.17 19.83 10.51
CA LEU A 39 -20.81 20.86 11.35
C LEU A 39 -20.76 22.26 10.75
N ARG A 40 -19.71 22.58 9.99
CA ARG A 40 -19.57 23.84 9.25
C ARG A 40 -20.47 23.91 8.00
N GLY A 41 -21.18 22.83 7.66
CA GLY A 41 -22.07 22.75 6.49
C GLY A 41 -21.34 22.39 5.20
N ASN A 42 -20.11 21.87 5.27
CA ASN A 42 -19.38 21.34 4.12
C ASN A 42 -19.83 19.92 3.79
N GLN A 43 -19.67 19.53 2.53
CA GLN A 43 -19.90 18.17 2.08
C GLN A 43 -18.63 17.35 2.25
N VAL A 44 -18.67 16.35 3.14
CA VAL A 44 -17.51 15.53 3.49
C VAL A 44 -17.68 14.12 2.93
N LEU A 45 -16.62 13.60 2.32
CA LEU A 45 -16.47 12.18 1.98
C LEU A 45 -15.24 11.64 2.71
N MET A 46 -15.46 10.89 3.79
CA MET A 46 -14.42 10.26 4.60
C MET A 46 -14.36 8.77 4.31
N VAL A 47 -13.31 8.31 3.62
CA VAL A 47 -13.17 6.91 3.21
C VAL A 47 -11.83 6.31 3.62
N SER A 48 -11.87 5.01 3.87
CA SER A 48 -10.71 4.16 4.14
C SER A 48 -11.08 2.70 3.87
N GLY A 49 -10.20 1.77 4.23
CA GLY A 49 -10.48 0.35 4.17
C GLY A 49 -9.32 -0.47 4.68
N SER A 50 -9.49 -1.77 4.75
CA SER A 50 -8.43 -2.73 5.11
C SER A 50 -7.54 -3.05 3.91
N ASP A 51 -6.24 -2.86 4.09
CA ASP A 51 -5.26 -3.40 3.14
C ASP A 51 -5.17 -4.92 3.34
N SER A 52 -5.68 -5.65 2.34
CA SER A 52 -5.96 -7.08 2.39
C SER A 52 -4.95 -7.92 1.60
N HIS A 53 -3.92 -7.31 1.01
CA HIS A 53 -2.93 -8.02 0.21
C HIS A 53 -1.50 -7.93 0.75
N GLY A 54 -0.59 -8.55 0.01
CA GLY A 54 0.85 -8.50 0.29
C GLY A 54 1.36 -9.64 1.16
N THR A 55 2.69 -9.74 1.17
CA THR A 55 3.46 -10.77 1.88
C THR A 55 3.08 -10.93 3.36
N PRO A 56 2.85 -9.86 4.15
CA PRO A 56 2.58 -10.00 5.59
C PRO A 56 1.36 -10.88 5.91
N ILE A 57 0.32 -10.79 5.09
CA ILE A 57 -0.91 -11.59 5.26
C ILE A 57 -0.64 -13.05 4.90
N THR A 58 0.10 -13.31 3.81
CA THR A 58 0.46 -14.69 3.44
C THR A 58 1.35 -15.36 4.48
N VAL A 59 2.32 -14.64 5.06
CA VAL A 59 3.19 -15.18 6.11
C VAL A 59 2.37 -15.54 7.35
N LYS A 60 1.42 -14.69 7.73
CA LYS A 60 0.53 -14.92 8.87
C LYS A 60 -0.41 -16.11 8.62
N ALA A 61 -0.91 -16.24 7.40
CA ALA A 61 -1.75 -17.35 6.97
C ALA A 61 -0.99 -18.69 7.04
N ASP A 62 0.27 -18.72 6.56
CA ASP A 62 1.15 -19.89 6.66
C ASP A 62 1.46 -20.25 8.13
N GLU A 63 1.72 -19.27 8.98
CA GLU A 63 1.98 -19.46 10.42
C GLU A 63 0.76 -20.06 11.15
N GLU A 64 -0.45 -19.70 10.74
CA GLU A 64 -1.72 -20.16 11.35
C GLU A 64 -2.34 -21.38 10.65
N GLY A 65 -1.80 -21.78 9.49
CA GLY A 65 -2.32 -22.90 8.69
C GLY A 65 -3.71 -22.64 8.10
N VAL A 66 -4.04 -21.39 7.78
CA VAL A 66 -5.32 -20.95 7.20
C VAL A 66 -5.09 -20.20 5.89
N SER A 67 -6.15 -19.84 5.17
CA SER A 67 -6.01 -19.03 3.95
C SER A 67 -5.73 -17.55 4.25
N PRO A 68 -5.03 -16.82 3.34
CA PRO A 68 -4.89 -15.36 3.44
C PRO A 68 -6.23 -14.62 3.55
N ARG A 69 -7.27 -15.16 2.90
CA ARG A 69 -8.65 -14.66 3.00
C ARG A 69 -9.17 -14.71 4.43
N GLU A 70 -9.04 -15.84 5.10
CA GLU A 70 -9.49 -16.00 6.49
C GLU A 70 -8.77 -15.03 7.45
N ILE A 71 -7.47 -14.79 7.23
CA ILE A 71 -6.69 -13.82 8.02
C ILE A 71 -7.25 -12.40 7.85
N PHE A 72 -7.36 -11.91 6.61
CA PHE A 72 -7.79 -10.52 6.43
C PHE A 72 -9.26 -10.33 6.82
N GLU A 73 -10.14 -11.28 6.55
CA GLU A 73 -11.56 -11.20 6.93
C GLU A 73 -11.75 -11.24 8.45
N HIS A 74 -10.88 -11.96 9.17
CA HIS A 74 -10.83 -11.91 10.63
C HIS A 74 -10.49 -10.49 11.13
N TYR A 75 -9.38 -9.92 10.67
CA TYR A 75 -8.93 -8.60 11.13
C TYR A 75 -9.83 -7.46 10.63
N HIS A 76 -10.35 -7.54 9.41
CA HIS A 76 -11.30 -6.55 8.87
C HIS A 76 -12.54 -6.42 9.77
N ARG A 77 -13.14 -7.54 10.20
CA ARG A 77 -14.26 -7.53 11.15
C ARG A 77 -13.89 -6.85 12.48
N ARG A 78 -12.72 -7.18 13.02
CA ARG A 78 -12.21 -6.57 14.26
C ARG A 78 -11.95 -5.07 14.13
N PHE A 79 -11.48 -4.61 12.97
CA PHE A 79 -11.33 -3.20 12.67
C PHE A 79 -12.68 -2.49 12.65
N LEU A 80 -13.67 -3.06 11.95
CA LEU A 80 -15.04 -2.52 11.91
C LEU A 80 -15.65 -2.39 13.31
N ASP A 81 -15.52 -3.43 14.14
CA ASP A 81 -16.02 -3.41 15.51
C ASP A 81 -15.31 -2.35 16.35
N THR A 82 -13.98 -2.26 16.26
CA THR A 82 -13.17 -1.24 16.95
C THR A 82 -13.58 0.17 16.53
N PHE A 83 -13.73 0.45 15.23
CA PHE A 83 -14.12 1.76 14.74
C PHE A 83 -15.55 2.12 15.14
N ARG A 84 -16.46 1.14 15.18
CA ARG A 84 -17.84 1.32 15.67
C ARG A 84 -17.85 1.68 17.16
N GLU A 85 -17.09 0.97 17.98
CA GLU A 85 -16.98 1.24 19.43
C GLU A 85 -16.33 2.60 19.74
N LEU A 86 -15.31 2.99 18.96
CA LEU A 86 -14.68 4.32 19.05
C LEU A 86 -15.57 5.45 18.49
N GLY A 87 -16.64 5.11 17.77
CA GLY A 87 -17.52 6.08 17.13
C GLY A 87 -16.89 6.81 15.93
N ILE A 88 -15.93 6.17 15.24
CA ILE A 88 -15.34 6.75 14.02
C ILE A 88 -16.38 6.74 12.89
N SER A 89 -16.52 7.89 12.22
CA SER A 89 -17.64 8.19 11.30
C SER A 89 -17.23 8.20 9.83
N PHE A 90 -16.72 7.07 9.35
CA PHE A 90 -16.47 6.85 7.92
C PHE A 90 -17.78 6.88 7.12
N ASP A 91 -17.73 7.48 5.94
CA ASP A 91 -18.78 7.34 4.93
C ASP A 91 -18.70 5.96 4.25
N LEU A 92 -17.48 5.43 4.09
CA LEU A 92 -17.24 4.02 3.76
C LEU A 92 -15.91 3.54 4.35
N PHE A 93 -15.95 2.35 4.98
CA PHE A 93 -14.76 1.57 5.33
C PHE A 93 -14.83 0.21 4.64
N THR A 94 -14.06 0.03 3.56
CA THR A 94 -14.09 -1.17 2.69
C THR A 94 -12.82 -2.02 2.86
N HIS A 95 -12.42 -2.78 1.85
CA HIS A 95 -11.15 -3.51 1.80
C HIS A 95 -10.63 -3.62 0.35
N THR A 96 -9.34 -3.89 0.16
CA THR A 96 -8.72 -3.97 -1.18
C THR A 96 -9.08 -5.25 -1.94
N ASP A 97 -9.55 -6.29 -1.25
CA ASP A 97 -10.03 -7.54 -1.86
C ASP A 97 -11.50 -7.46 -2.36
N THR A 98 -11.85 -6.42 -3.12
CA THR A 98 -13.19 -6.24 -3.70
C THR A 98 -13.14 -6.22 -5.24
N GLU A 99 -14.21 -6.67 -5.89
CA GLU A 99 -14.33 -6.60 -7.36
C GLU A 99 -14.16 -5.16 -7.88
N ASN A 100 -14.70 -4.18 -7.13
CA ASN A 100 -14.55 -2.77 -7.45
C ASN A 100 -13.08 -2.33 -7.40
N HIS A 101 -12.37 -2.65 -6.32
CA HIS A 101 -10.98 -2.26 -6.17
C HIS A 101 -10.10 -2.92 -7.24
N PHE A 102 -10.33 -4.21 -7.53
CA PHE A 102 -9.64 -4.95 -8.58
C PHE A 102 -9.79 -4.25 -9.94
N ALA A 103 -11.03 -3.93 -10.33
CA ALA A 103 -11.30 -3.26 -11.59
C ALA A 103 -10.61 -1.88 -11.69
N VAL A 104 -10.64 -1.07 -10.63
CA VAL A 104 -10.03 0.26 -10.63
C VAL A 104 -8.50 0.18 -10.68
N ALA A 105 -7.90 -0.74 -9.91
CA ALA A 105 -6.45 -0.93 -9.90
C ALA A 105 -5.93 -1.45 -11.25
N GLN A 106 -6.63 -2.41 -11.85
CA GLN A 106 -6.31 -2.95 -13.18
C GLN A 106 -6.45 -1.90 -14.28
N GLU A 107 -7.48 -1.05 -14.22
CA GLU A 107 -7.67 0.04 -15.18
C GLU A 107 -6.51 1.06 -15.10
N ILE A 108 -6.09 1.44 -13.89
CA ILE A 108 -4.93 2.34 -13.72
C ILE A 108 -3.65 1.69 -14.21
N PHE A 109 -3.44 0.40 -13.89
CA PHE A 109 -2.29 -0.35 -14.39
C PHE A 109 -2.23 -0.34 -15.92
N SER A 110 -3.33 -0.72 -16.59
CA SER A 110 -3.42 -0.75 -18.06
C SER A 110 -3.17 0.64 -18.67
N ARG A 111 -3.76 1.70 -18.11
CA ARG A 111 -3.54 3.08 -18.60
C ARG A 111 -2.09 3.53 -18.45
N LEU A 112 -1.43 3.24 -17.32
CA LEU A 112 -0.04 3.61 -17.15
C LEU A 112 0.88 2.85 -18.11
N LEU A 113 0.57 1.58 -18.39
CA LEU A 113 1.26 0.80 -19.40
C LEU A 113 1.08 1.38 -20.81
N GLU A 114 -0.17 1.66 -21.21
CA GLU A 114 -0.49 2.26 -22.52
C GLU A 114 0.17 3.63 -22.71
N LYS A 115 0.33 4.41 -21.64
CA LYS A 115 0.97 5.73 -21.65
C LYS A 115 2.50 5.67 -21.52
N GLY A 116 3.08 4.47 -21.41
CA GLY A 116 4.54 4.28 -21.33
C GLY A 116 5.16 4.62 -19.97
N TYR A 117 4.35 4.71 -18.91
CA TYR A 117 4.85 4.89 -17.53
C TYR A 117 5.14 3.57 -16.83
N LEU A 118 4.66 2.44 -17.37
CA LEU A 118 5.10 1.11 -16.96
C LEU A 118 5.96 0.47 -18.05
N TYR A 119 7.07 -0.14 -17.65
CA TYR A 119 7.93 -0.91 -18.55
C TYR A 119 8.37 -2.21 -17.91
N ARG A 120 8.76 -3.20 -18.73
CA ARG A 120 9.24 -4.50 -18.25
C ARG A 120 10.74 -4.44 -17.98
N ALA A 121 11.17 -4.98 -16.86
CA ALA A 121 12.58 -5.20 -16.57
C ALA A 121 12.75 -6.45 -15.69
N THR A 122 13.92 -7.07 -15.82
CA THR A 122 14.31 -8.23 -15.03
C THR A 122 15.04 -7.79 -13.77
N MET A 123 14.76 -8.46 -12.65
CA MET A 123 15.55 -8.34 -11.42
C MET A 123 15.90 -9.71 -10.85
N ARG A 124 16.89 -9.72 -9.96
CA ARG A 124 17.32 -10.92 -9.25
C ARG A 124 16.54 -11.04 -7.94
N GLN A 125 16.01 -12.21 -7.66
CA GLN A 125 15.32 -12.54 -6.41
C GLN A 125 15.72 -13.93 -5.94
N LEU A 126 15.55 -14.19 -4.65
CA LEU A 126 15.72 -15.53 -4.10
C LEU A 126 14.53 -16.42 -4.47
N TYR A 127 14.81 -17.67 -4.82
CA TYR A 127 13.83 -18.67 -5.23
C TYR A 127 14.06 -19.96 -4.44
N CYS A 128 13.00 -20.49 -3.83
CA CYS A 128 13.06 -21.78 -3.17
C CYS A 128 12.72 -22.89 -4.17
N GLU A 129 13.68 -23.78 -4.44
CA GLU A 129 13.47 -24.90 -5.37
C GLU A 129 12.56 -26.00 -4.79
N HIS A 130 12.50 -26.10 -3.46
CA HIS A 130 11.62 -27.03 -2.76
C HIS A 130 10.15 -26.59 -2.85
N ASP A 131 9.86 -25.35 -2.46
CA ASP A 131 8.50 -24.79 -2.46
C ASP A 131 8.08 -24.24 -3.82
N ARG A 132 9.02 -24.21 -4.78
CA ARG A 132 8.84 -23.76 -6.16
C ARG A 132 8.28 -22.34 -6.30
N MET A 133 8.73 -21.44 -5.43
CA MET A 133 8.28 -20.04 -5.41
C MET A 133 9.43 -19.06 -5.23
N PHE A 134 9.27 -17.86 -5.75
CA PHE A 134 10.10 -16.73 -5.37
C PHE A 134 9.83 -16.35 -3.91
N LEU A 135 10.86 -15.88 -3.22
CA LEU A 135 10.81 -15.50 -1.83
C LEU A 135 10.81 -13.97 -1.72
N PRO A 136 9.66 -13.36 -1.42
CA PRO A 136 9.65 -11.99 -0.92
C PRO A 136 10.55 -11.85 0.31
N ASP A 137 11.07 -10.66 0.57
CA ASP A 137 12.06 -10.40 1.63
C ASP A 137 11.69 -11.00 3.00
N ARG A 138 10.40 -11.01 3.36
CA ARG A 138 9.92 -11.57 4.65
C ARG A 138 9.90 -13.10 4.73
N TYR A 139 10.06 -13.80 3.60
CA TYR A 139 10.27 -15.25 3.54
C TYR A 139 11.75 -15.63 3.54
N VAL A 140 12.65 -14.65 3.60
CA VAL A 140 14.09 -14.87 3.65
C VAL A 140 14.59 -14.56 5.06
N GLU A 141 15.27 -15.51 5.66
CA GLU A 141 15.98 -15.35 6.92
C GLU A 141 17.41 -15.89 6.81
N GLY A 142 18.32 -15.37 7.63
CA GLY A 142 19.68 -15.86 7.69
C GLY A 142 20.59 -14.91 8.46
N THR A 143 21.89 -14.97 8.18
CA THR A 143 22.88 -14.24 8.96
C THR A 143 23.12 -12.84 8.40
N CYS A 144 23.01 -11.82 9.26
CA CYS A 144 23.29 -10.44 8.90
C CYS A 144 24.75 -10.27 8.47
N PRO A 145 25.03 -9.74 7.26
CA PRO A 145 26.39 -9.60 6.75
C PRO A 145 27.22 -8.55 7.53
N TYR A 146 26.57 -7.67 8.30
CA TYR A 146 27.23 -6.58 9.00
C TYR A 146 27.51 -6.85 10.47
N CYS A 147 26.69 -7.65 11.15
CA CYS A 147 26.81 -7.87 12.60
C CYS A 147 26.76 -9.35 13.01
N GLY A 148 26.57 -10.29 12.09
CA GLY A 148 26.58 -11.73 12.37
C GLY A 148 25.35 -12.26 13.09
N TYR A 149 24.26 -11.50 13.18
CA TYR A 149 23.00 -11.98 13.78
C TYR A 149 22.34 -13.02 12.87
N GLU A 150 22.14 -14.24 13.36
CA GLU A 150 21.67 -15.41 12.58
C GLU A 150 20.17 -15.40 12.20
N GLY A 151 19.40 -14.46 12.74
CA GLY A 151 17.95 -14.33 12.49
C GLY A 151 17.57 -13.07 11.72
N ALA A 152 18.46 -12.54 10.89
CA ALA A 152 18.19 -11.35 10.08
C ALA A 152 17.17 -11.66 8.98
N ARG A 153 16.25 -10.73 8.72
CA ARG A 153 15.26 -10.86 7.65
C ARG A 153 15.74 -10.20 6.37
N GLY A 154 15.19 -10.61 5.23
CA GLY A 154 15.51 -10.10 3.89
C GLY A 154 15.56 -8.58 3.77
N ASP A 155 14.70 -7.87 4.51
CA ASP A 155 14.54 -6.41 4.44
C ASP A 155 15.23 -5.66 5.59
N GLN A 156 15.49 -6.31 6.72
CA GLN A 156 16.00 -5.64 7.92
C GLN A 156 16.65 -6.61 8.93
N CYS A 157 17.76 -6.18 9.53
CA CYS A 157 18.32 -6.82 10.71
C CYS A 157 17.72 -6.22 12.00
N GLU A 158 17.08 -7.04 12.83
CA GLU A 158 16.50 -6.58 14.11
C GLU A 158 17.57 -6.26 15.17
N SER A 159 18.77 -6.84 15.05
CA SER A 159 19.86 -6.61 16.01
C SER A 159 20.56 -5.26 15.80
N CYS A 160 20.93 -4.92 14.56
CA CYS A 160 21.67 -3.69 14.25
C CYS A 160 20.84 -2.61 13.54
N GLY A 161 19.57 -2.89 13.22
CA GLY A 161 18.62 -1.95 12.63
C GLY A 161 18.84 -1.60 11.16
N ARG A 162 19.85 -2.19 10.50
CA ARG A 162 20.15 -1.91 9.08
C ARG A 162 19.10 -2.52 8.16
N VAL A 163 18.77 -1.78 7.10
CA VAL A 163 18.04 -2.28 5.93
C VAL A 163 18.99 -3.19 5.14
N LEU A 164 18.50 -4.33 4.70
CA LEU A 164 19.27 -5.33 3.96
C LEU A 164 18.65 -5.56 2.58
N ASP A 165 19.46 -6.04 1.64
CA ASP A 165 18.97 -6.72 0.45
C ASP A 165 18.96 -8.23 0.74
N ALA A 166 17.87 -8.91 0.41
CA ALA A 166 17.72 -10.34 0.68
C ALA A 166 18.83 -11.17 0.02
N THR A 167 19.39 -10.71 -1.10
CA THR A 167 20.50 -11.37 -1.80
C THR A 167 21.86 -11.21 -1.12
N GLU A 168 21.98 -10.28 -0.16
CA GLU A 168 23.20 -10.07 0.64
C GLU A 168 23.20 -10.87 1.96
N ILE A 169 22.09 -11.52 2.32
CA ILE A 169 22.01 -12.36 3.51
C ILE A 169 22.93 -13.57 3.38
N ILE A 170 23.73 -13.81 4.43
CA ILE A 170 24.64 -14.95 4.52
C ILE A 170 23.85 -16.19 4.92
N GLU A 171 24.10 -17.31 4.23
CA GLU A 171 23.38 -18.59 4.43
C GLU A 171 21.85 -18.39 4.46
N PRO A 172 21.27 -17.80 3.40
CA PRO A 172 19.84 -17.50 3.40
C PRO A 172 19.04 -18.80 3.45
N ARG A 173 17.90 -18.77 4.14
CA ARG A 173 16.98 -19.88 4.28
C ARG A 173 15.58 -19.40 3.96
N CYS A 174 14.80 -20.28 3.35
CA CYS A 174 13.38 -20.07 3.18
C CYS A 174 12.69 -20.23 4.54
N LYS A 175 12.04 -19.19 5.06
CA LYS A 175 11.29 -19.23 6.32
C LYS A 175 10.20 -20.31 6.34
N ARG A 176 9.67 -20.68 5.15
CA ARG A 176 8.59 -21.67 5.01
C ARG A 176 9.07 -23.12 5.18
N CYS A 177 10.18 -23.50 4.55
CA CYS A 177 10.65 -24.89 4.52
C CYS A 177 12.09 -25.11 5.03
N GLY A 178 12.81 -24.05 5.40
CA GLY A 178 14.18 -24.08 5.90
C GLY A 178 15.28 -24.35 4.86
N HIS A 179 14.92 -24.60 3.59
CA HIS A 179 15.89 -24.88 2.53
C HIS A 179 16.62 -23.62 2.05
N HIS A 180 17.87 -23.79 1.59
CA HIS A 180 18.65 -22.72 0.98
C HIS A 180 18.04 -22.32 -0.37
N PRO A 181 17.66 -21.05 -0.57
CA PRO A 181 17.20 -20.56 -1.85
C PRO A 181 18.36 -20.28 -2.79
N VAL A 182 18.04 -20.22 -4.08
CA VAL A 182 18.97 -19.84 -5.15
C VAL A 182 18.55 -18.51 -5.75
N VAL A 183 19.51 -17.71 -6.22
CA VAL A 183 19.20 -16.47 -6.92
C VAL A 183 18.70 -16.81 -8.34
N ARG A 184 17.52 -16.33 -8.70
CA ARG A 184 16.95 -16.43 -10.05
C ARG A 184 16.55 -15.06 -10.57
N GLU A 185 16.51 -14.94 -11.89
CA GLU A 185 15.98 -13.77 -12.58
C GLU A 185 14.46 -13.90 -12.78
N THR A 186 13.75 -12.80 -12.60
CA THR A 186 12.29 -12.71 -12.81
C THR A 186 11.95 -11.35 -13.42
N GLU A 187 11.04 -11.35 -14.39
CA GLU A 187 10.55 -10.14 -15.04
C GLU A 187 9.44 -9.48 -14.19
N HIS A 188 9.49 -8.16 -14.07
CA HIS A 188 8.44 -7.36 -13.46
C HIS A 188 8.11 -6.14 -14.29
N PHE A 189 6.91 -5.60 -14.09
CA PHE A 189 6.59 -4.23 -14.48
C PHE A 189 7.13 -3.24 -13.46
N PHE A 190 7.80 -2.20 -13.95
CA PHE A 190 8.34 -1.08 -13.18
C PHE A 190 7.60 0.20 -13.54
N LEU A 191 7.26 0.99 -12.52
CA LEU A 191 6.79 2.36 -12.69
C LEU A 191 7.99 3.29 -12.87
N ASP A 192 8.00 4.02 -13.98
CA ASP A 192 8.98 5.05 -14.31
C ASP A 192 8.71 6.33 -13.50
N LEU A 193 8.98 6.25 -12.20
CA LEU A 193 8.98 7.41 -11.31
C LEU A 193 9.99 8.49 -11.73
N PRO A 194 11.20 8.18 -12.25
CA PRO A 194 12.11 9.20 -12.78
C PRO A 194 11.43 10.13 -13.79
N ALA A 195 10.61 9.60 -14.71
CA ALA A 195 9.88 10.41 -15.70
C ALA A 195 8.89 11.41 -15.09
N LEU A 196 8.52 11.25 -13.82
CA LEU A 196 7.61 12.13 -13.08
C LEU A 196 8.32 13.11 -12.14
N ASN A 197 9.63 12.94 -11.91
CA ASN A 197 10.38 13.63 -10.86
C ASN A 197 10.31 15.16 -10.98
N ASP A 198 10.58 15.71 -12.17
CA ASP A 198 10.62 17.16 -12.38
C ASP A 198 9.25 17.82 -12.20
N ARG A 199 8.20 17.15 -12.70
CA ARG A 199 6.81 17.62 -12.53
C ARG A 199 6.40 17.60 -11.07
N LEU A 200 6.77 16.56 -10.33
CA LEU A 200 6.53 16.47 -8.89
C LEU A 200 7.32 17.53 -8.13
N LEU A 201 8.59 17.77 -8.48
CA LEU A 201 9.42 18.77 -7.85
C LEU A 201 8.83 20.19 -8.02
N ALA A 202 8.36 20.51 -9.23
CA ALA A 202 7.67 21.77 -9.50
C ALA A 202 6.37 21.89 -8.69
N TRP A 203 5.53 20.86 -8.70
CA TRP A 203 4.26 20.86 -7.98
C TRP A 203 4.44 20.95 -6.45
N VAL A 204 5.40 20.21 -5.88
CA VAL A 204 5.72 20.26 -4.45
C VAL A 204 6.20 21.65 -4.06
N GLY A 205 6.98 22.33 -4.91
CA GLY A 205 7.47 23.69 -4.66
C GLY A 205 6.36 24.73 -4.42
N GLU A 206 5.15 24.49 -4.91
CA GLU A 206 3.98 25.35 -4.72
C GLU A 206 3.24 25.07 -3.40
N GLN A 207 3.52 23.95 -2.73
CA GLN A 207 2.83 23.48 -1.52
C GLN A 207 3.33 24.18 -0.24
N THR A 208 3.44 25.50 -0.27
CA THR A 208 3.94 26.35 0.84
C THR A 208 3.12 26.26 2.13
N HIS A 209 1.90 25.71 2.06
CA HIS A 209 1.02 25.47 3.20
C HIS A 209 1.33 24.17 3.97
N TRP A 210 2.23 23.33 3.45
CA TRP A 210 2.63 22.09 4.13
C TRP A 210 3.46 22.36 5.38
N ARG A 211 3.45 21.39 6.31
CA ARG A 211 4.29 21.45 7.50
C ARG A 211 5.77 21.43 7.07
N PRO A 212 6.65 22.27 7.65
CA PRO A 212 8.03 22.41 7.20
C PRO A 212 8.81 21.10 7.12
N ASN A 213 8.59 20.17 8.07
CA ASN A 213 9.26 18.87 8.08
C ASN A 213 8.81 17.97 6.92
N VAL A 214 7.53 17.96 6.57
CA VAL A 214 6.99 17.19 5.44
C VAL A 214 7.47 17.78 4.12
N TYR A 215 7.39 19.11 3.99
CA TYR A 215 7.84 19.83 2.80
C TYR A 215 9.33 19.59 2.53
N ASN A 216 10.19 19.83 3.53
CA ASN A 216 11.63 19.68 3.37
C ASN A 216 12.05 18.23 3.11
N PHE A 217 11.42 17.26 3.79
CA PHE A 217 11.67 15.84 3.55
C PHE A 217 11.32 15.46 2.09
N THR A 218 10.12 15.82 1.64
CA THR A 218 9.64 15.51 0.28
C THR A 218 10.53 16.17 -0.78
N LEU A 219 10.90 17.44 -0.58
CA LEU A 219 11.75 18.16 -1.51
C LEU A 219 13.16 17.54 -1.60
N ASN A 220 13.74 17.14 -0.48
CA ASN A 220 15.04 16.46 -0.48
C ASN A 220 14.95 15.09 -1.15
N TYR A 221 13.90 14.33 -0.88
CA TYR A 221 13.65 13.03 -1.51
C TYR A 221 13.56 13.14 -3.05
N LEU A 222 12.86 14.15 -3.57
CA LEU A 222 12.77 14.40 -5.02
C LEU A 222 14.07 14.95 -5.63
N LYS A 223 14.90 15.67 -4.85
CA LYS A 223 16.21 16.15 -5.29
C LYS A 223 17.25 15.04 -5.41
N GLU A 224 17.13 13.98 -4.62
CA GLU A 224 17.96 12.77 -4.75
C GLU A 224 17.62 12.00 -6.05
N GLY A 225 16.42 12.21 -6.59
CA GLY A 225 15.93 11.61 -7.81
C GLY A 225 15.20 10.29 -7.55
N LEU A 226 13.91 10.26 -7.92
CA LEU A 226 13.10 9.05 -7.79
C LEU A 226 13.68 7.91 -8.64
N GLN A 227 13.73 6.72 -8.04
CA GLN A 227 14.15 5.50 -8.72
C GLN A 227 12.94 4.75 -9.27
N PRO A 228 13.06 4.01 -10.38
CA PRO A 228 12.00 3.13 -10.85
C PRO A 228 11.64 2.10 -9.78
N ARG A 229 10.35 1.77 -9.66
CA ARG A 229 9.88 0.81 -8.64
C ARG A 229 9.09 -0.33 -9.26
N PRO A 230 9.35 -1.60 -8.89
CA PRO A 230 8.57 -2.72 -9.38
C PRO A 230 7.16 -2.68 -8.79
N VAL A 231 6.15 -2.69 -9.65
CA VAL A 231 4.71 -2.64 -9.29
C VAL A 231 4.02 -3.99 -9.40
N THR A 232 4.80 -5.07 -9.54
CA THR A 232 4.30 -6.45 -9.59
C THR A 232 5.12 -7.35 -8.68
N ARG A 233 4.57 -8.49 -8.27
CA ARG A 233 5.21 -9.47 -7.40
C ARG A 233 4.91 -10.89 -7.86
N ASP A 234 5.89 -11.78 -7.64
CA ASP A 234 5.74 -13.22 -7.81
C ASP A 234 5.01 -13.81 -6.60
N MET A 235 3.68 -13.86 -6.68
CA MET A 235 2.83 -14.38 -5.61
C MET A 235 1.43 -14.72 -6.14
N GLU A 236 0.69 -15.54 -5.40
CA GLU A 236 -0.67 -15.94 -5.77
C GLU A 236 -1.76 -15.06 -5.13
N TRP A 237 -1.49 -14.47 -3.96
CA TRP A 237 -2.42 -13.63 -3.21
C TRP A 237 -2.31 -12.16 -3.60
N GLY A 238 -3.39 -11.58 -4.12
CA GLY A 238 -3.44 -10.18 -4.57
C GLY A 238 -4.29 -9.98 -5.82
N ILE A 239 -4.16 -8.80 -6.43
CA ILE A 239 -4.86 -8.44 -7.67
C ILE A 239 -4.11 -9.01 -8.88
N PRO A 240 -4.76 -9.82 -9.76
CA PRO A 240 -4.14 -10.31 -10.99
C PRO A 240 -3.73 -9.17 -11.92
N ILE A 241 -2.63 -9.37 -12.65
CA ILE A 241 -2.23 -8.46 -13.72
C ILE A 241 -3.19 -8.66 -14.91
N PRO A 242 -3.74 -7.60 -15.52
CA PRO A 242 -4.74 -7.72 -16.59
C PRO A 242 -4.09 -7.99 -17.97
N LEU A 243 -3.13 -8.91 -18.02
CA LEU A 243 -2.36 -9.28 -19.22
C LEU A 243 -2.13 -10.80 -19.28
N GLU A 244 -2.23 -11.38 -20.47
CA GLU A 244 -1.90 -12.79 -20.72
C GLU A 244 -0.41 -13.07 -20.46
N GLY A 245 -0.10 -14.23 -19.87
CA GLY A 245 1.26 -14.68 -19.58
C GLY A 245 1.81 -14.18 -18.23
N TYR A 246 0.98 -13.55 -17.40
CA TYR A 246 1.34 -13.06 -16.06
C TYR A 246 0.42 -13.63 -14.96
N GLU A 247 -0.14 -14.81 -15.18
CA GLU A 247 -1.10 -15.47 -14.29
C GLU A 247 -0.52 -15.79 -12.90
N ASP A 248 0.80 -15.99 -12.82
CA ASP A 248 1.52 -16.30 -11.58
C ASP A 248 2.03 -15.05 -10.84
N LYS A 249 1.63 -13.85 -11.28
CA LYS A 249 2.03 -12.58 -10.68
C LYS A 249 0.84 -11.75 -10.24
N ARG A 250 1.07 -10.88 -9.24
CA ARG A 250 0.07 -9.92 -8.75
C ARG A 250 0.60 -8.50 -8.82
N ILE A 251 -0.32 -7.56 -8.91
CA ILE A 251 -0.03 -6.14 -8.70
C ILE A 251 0.46 -5.97 -7.27
N TYR A 252 1.55 -5.23 -7.11
CA TYR A 252 2.18 -5.02 -5.81
C TYR A 252 1.28 -4.19 -4.91
N VAL A 253 1.10 -4.64 -3.66
CA VAL A 253 0.20 -4.01 -2.67
C VAL A 253 0.44 -2.51 -2.53
N TRP A 254 1.68 -2.03 -2.48
CA TRP A 254 1.94 -0.59 -2.35
C TRP A 254 1.56 0.24 -3.59
N PHE A 255 1.41 -0.39 -4.74
CA PHE A 255 0.90 0.27 -5.94
C PHE A 255 -0.63 0.35 -5.92
N GLU A 256 -1.32 -0.72 -5.53
CA GLU A 256 -2.79 -0.74 -5.51
C GLU A 256 -3.40 -0.08 -4.26
N ALA A 257 -2.74 -0.15 -3.10
CA ALA A 257 -3.31 0.37 -1.86
C ALA A 257 -3.55 1.89 -1.91
N VAL A 258 -2.68 2.65 -2.59
CA VAL A 258 -2.87 4.10 -2.78
C VAL A 258 -4.05 4.42 -3.73
N ILE A 259 -4.42 3.48 -4.60
CA ILE A 259 -5.62 3.55 -5.45
C ILE A 259 -6.88 3.29 -4.61
N GLY A 260 -6.72 2.65 -3.44
CA GLY A 260 -7.77 2.39 -2.45
C GLY A 260 -8.68 3.59 -2.21
N TYR A 261 -8.11 4.79 -2.01
CA TYR A 261 -8.89 6.01 -1.77
C TYR A 261 -9.89 6.33 -2.87
N LEU A 262 -9.48 6.21 -4.14
CA LEU A 262 -10.34 6.42 -5.30
C LEU A 262 -11.38 5.33 -5.39
N SER A 263 -10.94 4.07 -5.31
CA SER A 263 -11.85 2.92 -5.43
C SER A 263 -12.93 2.91 -4.34
N ALA A 264 -12.60 3.25 -3.10
CA ALA A 264 -13.56 3.37 -2.00
C ALA A 264 -14.53 4.54 -2.23
N SER A 265 -14.06 5.63 -2.81
CA SER A 265 -14.94 6.76 -3.18
C SER A 265 -15.96 6.33 -4.25
N MET A 266 -15.51 5.60 -5.28
CA MET A 266 -16.36 5.03 -6.33
C MET A 266 -17.35 4.00 -5.79
N GLU A 267 -16.90 3.15 -4.86
CA GLU A 267 -17.75 2.16 -4.20
C GLU A 267 -18.83 2.83 -3.34
N TRP A 268 -18.46 3.83 -2.55
CA TRP A 268 -19.40 4.63 -1.77
C TRP A 268 -20.47 5.28 -2.65
N ALA A 269 -20.07 5.84 -3.78
CA ALA A 269 -20.98 6.48 -4.74
C ALA A 269 -22.00 5.47 -5.31
N ARG A 270 -21.55 4.25 -5.65
CA ARG A 270 -22.44 3.16 -6.08
C ARG A 270 -23.37 2.69 -4.96
N ASN A 271 -22.83 2.46 -3.76
CA ASN A 271 -23.59 2.00 -2.60
C ASN A 271 -24.68 3.00 -2.15
N THR A 272 -24.50 4.29 -2.47
CA THR A 272 -25.47 5.35 -2.18
C THR A 272 -26.43 5.65 -3.34
N GLY A 273 -26.39 4.85 -4.41
CA GLY A 273 -27.29 4.97 -5.56
C GLY A 273 -26.95 6.14 -6.51
N GLN A 274 -25.76 6.73 -6.39
CA GLN A 274 -25.31 7.86 -7.22
C GLN A 274 -23.91 7.56 -7.77
N PRO A 275 -23.78 6.66 -8.76
CA PRO A 275 -22.49 6.06 -9.16
C PRO A 275 -21.41 7.05 -9.61
N ASP A 276 -21.78 8.25 -10.07
CA ASP A 276 -20.84 9.27 -10.55
C ASP A 276 -20.50 10.32 -9.48
N ARG A 277 -21.14 10.25 -8.30
CA ARG A 277 -21.02 11.31 -7.28
C ARG A 277 -19.60 11.46 -6.73
N TRP A 278 -18.79 10.40 -6.76
CA TRP A 278 -17.40 10.46 -6.32
C TRP A 278 -16.58 11.50 -7.11
N GLU A 279 -16.96 11.80 -8.36
CA GLU A 279 -16.25 12.79 -9.19
C GLU A 279 -16.25 14.18 -8.57
N GLU A 280 -17.26 14.50 -7.76
CA GLU A 280 -17.35 15.76 -7.03
C GLU A 280 -16.15 16.00 -6.09
N TRP A 281 -15.50 14.95 -5.58
CA TRP A 281 -14.33 15.06 -4.69
C TRP A 281 -12.99 14.88 -5.42
N TRP A 282 -13.01 14.35 -6.64
CA TRP A 282 -11.80 13.95 -7.37
C TRP A 282 -11.53 14.75 -8.65
N ARG A 283 -12.55 15.35 -9.25
CA ARG A 283 -12.45 16.07 -10.53
C ARG A 283 -12.84 17.55 -10.44
N ASP A 284 -13.58 17.95 -9.42
CA ASP A 284 -13.89 19.36 -9.19
C ASP A 284 -12.66 20.10 -8.67
N GLU A 285 -12.24 21.16 -9.37
CA GLU A 285 -11.11 22.02 -8.98
C GLU A 285 -11.34 22.72 -7.63
N GLY A 286 -12.61 22.90 -7.21
CA GLY A 286 -12.98 23.45 -5.92
C GLY A 286 -12.94 22.44 -4.77
N ALA A 287 -12.81 21.14 -5.06
CA ALA A 287 -12.73 20.11 -4.03
C ALA A 287 -11.34 20.05 -3.38
N ARG A 288 -11.30 19.72 -2.09
CA ARG A 288 -10.06 19.65 -1.32
C ARG A 288 -9.88 18.26 -0.74
N GLY A 289 -8.84 17.56 -1.18
CA GLY A 289 -8.43 16.26 -0.66
C GLY A 289 -7.45 16.40 0.51
N TYR A 290 -7.74 15.73 1.62
CA TYR A 290 -6.89 15.67 2.81
C TYR A 290 -6.52 14.21 3.09
N TYR A 291 -5.23 13.92 3.07
CA TYR A 291 -4.70 12.57 3.29
C TYR A 291 -4.16 12.46 4.72
N PHE A 292 -4.79 11.65 5.55
CA PHE A 292 -4.38 11.40 6.93
C PHE A 292 -3.54 10.13 6.98
N ILE A 293 -2.24 10.33 7.16
CA ILE A 293 -1.22 9.28 7.05
C ILE A 293 -0.22 9.34 8.20
N GLY A 294 0.42 8.20 8.48
CA GLY A 294 1.61 8.14 9.33
C GLY A 294 2.84 8.72 8.63
N LYS A 295 3.86 9.09 9.40
CA LYS A 295 5.11 9.68 8.86
C LYS A 295 5.79 8.77 7.81
N ASP A 296 5.68 7.45 7.99
CA ASP A 296 6.38 6.47 7.16
C ASP A 296 5.70 6.31 5.79
N ASN A 297 4.48 6.84 5.63
CA ASN A 297 3.75 6.85 4.37
C ASN A 297 3.96 8.12 3.54
N ILE A 298 4.70 9.13 4.03
CA ILE A 298 4.95 10.37 3.28
C ILE A 298 5.57 10.12 1.88
N PRO A 299 6.50 9.16 1.69
CA PRO A 299 7.06 8.89 0.37
C PRO A 299 6.09 8.28 -0.65
N PHE A 300 4.96 7.72 -0.23
CA PHE A 300 3.99 7.00 -1.06
C PHE A 300 2.79 7.89 -1.40
#